data_AF-A0A7S3MQ03-F1
#
_entry.id   AF-A0A7S3MQ03-F1
#
_cell.length_a   1.000
_cell.length_b   1.000
_cell.length_c   1.000
_cell.angle_alpha   90.00
_cell.angle_beta   90.00
_cell.angle_gamma   90.00
#
_symmetry.space_group_name_H-M   'P 1'
#
loop_
_entity.id
_entity.type
_entity.pdbx_description
1 polymer ?
#
loop_
_entity_poly.entity_id
_entity_poly.type
_entity_poly.pdbx_seq_one_letter_code
_entity_poly.pdbx_strand_id
1 'polypeptide(L)'
;LGKMTVLLNGESVDALNTIVHKLDAYDKGRAICQKLKELLPRQQFELAIQASFNGKVIARQTIKAYRKDVTAKLYGGDQTRKDKLLKKQKAGKKRMRNLGNIEVESSTFAKLLSNSKNC
;
A
#
# COMPACT_ATOMS: atom_id res chain seq x y z
N LEU A 1 -10.34 4.83 24.70
CA LEU A 1 -9.86 3.65 23.93
C LEU A 1 -10.68 3.53 22.66
N GLY A 2 -10.14 2.97 21.59
CA GLY A 2 -10.87 2.77 20.33
C GLY A 2 -10.25 1.68 19.46
N LYS A 3 -10.98 1.25 18.44
CA LYS A 3 -10.54 0.20 17.51
C LYS A 3 -9.69 0.83 16.41
N MET A 4 -8.45 0.34 16.28
CA MET A 4 -7.59 0.60 15.14
C MET A 4 -7.68 -0.58 14.17
N THR A 5 -7.94 -0.29 12.89
CA THR A 5 -7.98 -1.26 11.80
C THR A 5 -6.97 -0.90 10.73
N VAL A 6 -6.39 -1.91 10.10
CA VAL A 6 -5.48 -1.72 8.96
C VAL A 6 -6.24 -2.05 7.68
N LEU A 7 -6.12 -1.18 6.68
CA LEU A 7 -6.73 -1.34 5.37
C LEU A 7 -5.65 -1.44 4.30
N LEU A 8 -5.76 -2.44 3.43
CA LEU A 8 -4.96 -2.60 2.23
C LEU A 8 -5.86 -2.37 1.03
N ASN A 9 -5.58 -1.35 0.22
CA ASN A 9 -6.42 -0.94 -0.91
C ASN A 9 -7.91 -0.71 -0.57
N GLY A 10 -8.22 -0.42 0.69
CA GLY A 10 -9.60 -0.21 1.16
C GLY A 10 -10.24 -1.46 1.78
N GLU A 11 -9.60 -2.62 1.68
CA GLU A 11 -10.04 -3.86 2.34
C GLU A 11 -9.43 -3.95 3.74
N SER A 12 -10.25 -4.22 4.75
CA SER A 12 -9.80 -4.36 6.13
C SER A 12 -9.13 -5.72 6.35
N VAL A 13 -7.95 -5.71 6.97
CA VAL A 13 -7.24 -6.92 7.37
C VAL A 13 -7.50 -7.18 8.84
N ASP A 14 -8.42 -8.10 9.13
CA ASP A 14 -8.89 -8.32 10.50
C ASP A 14 -7.82 -8.82 11.46
N ALA A 15 -6.82 -9.55 10.94
CA ALA A 15 -5.69 -10.07 11.71
C ALA A 15 -4.83 -8.98 12.37
N LEU A 16 -4.91 -7.73 11.92
CA LEU A 16 -4.12 -6.61 12.43
C LEU A 16 -4.94 -5.61 13.26
N ASN A 17 -6.22 -5.92 13.52
CA ASN A 17 -7.08 -5.06 14.32
C ASN A 17 -6.61 -5.04 15.79
N THR A 18 -6.48 -3.85 16.36
CA THR A 18 -6.02 -3.68 17.75
C THR A 18 -6.84 -2.59 18.47
N ILE A 19 -6.92 -2.68 19.79
CA ILE A 19 -7.56 -1.65 20.62
C ILE A 19 -6.45 -0.75 21.18
N VAL A 20 -6.57 0.55 20.97
CA VAL A 20 -5.51 1.52 21.30
C VAL A 20 -6.09 2.75 22.00
N HIS A 21 -5.29 3.43 22.82
CA HIS A 21 -5.63 4.75 23.32
C HIS A 21 -5.52 5.80 22.20
N LYS A 22 -6.30 6.89 22.29
CA LYS A 22 -6.40 7.89 21.23
C LYS A 22 -5.08 8.62 20.96
N LEU A 23 -4.31 8.86 22.03
CA LEU A 23 -3.01 9.55 21.94
C LEU A 23 -2.00 8.70 21.14
N ASP A 24 -1.88 7.42 21.47
CA ASP A 24 -0.90 6.52 20.83
C ASP A 24 -1.35 6.02 19.46
N ALA A 25 -2.62 6.21 19.08
CA ALA A 25 -3.19 5.62 17.88
C ALA A 25 -2.44 6.06 16.62
N TYR A 26 -2.05 7.33 16.54
CA TYR A 26 -1.32 7.86 15.39
C TYR A 26 0.07 7.23 15.24
N ASP A 27 0.84 7.20 16.32
CA ASP A 27 2.22 6.69 16.29
C ASP A 27 2.25 5.19 16.01
N LYS A 28 1.37 4.41 16.67
CA LYS A 28 1.24 2.97 16.40
C LYS A 28 0.75 2.70 14.98
N GLY A 29 -0.26 3.44 14.51
CA GLY A 29 -0.77 3.30 13.14
C GLY A 29 0.30 3.59 12.09
N ARG A 30 1.07 4.68 12.29
CA ARG A 30 2.19 5.04 11.41
C ARG A 30 3.28 3.97 11.42
N ALA A 31 3.66 3.46 12.59
CA ALA A 31 4.67 2.43 12.72
C ALA A 31 4.27 1.12 12.01
N ILE A 32 3.01 0.68 12.16
CA ILE A 32 2.49 -0.51 11.48
C ILE A 32 2.49 -0.30 9.96
N CYS A 33 1.99 0.84 9.46
CA CYS A 33 1.99 1.13 8.03
C CYS A 33 3.41 1.18 7.43
N GLN A 34 4.38 1.70 8.18
CA GLN A 34 5.78 1.74 7.75
C GLN A 34 6.38 0.32 7.68
N LYS A 35 6.20 -0.49 8.73
CA LYS A 35 6.66 -1.88 8.75
C LYS A 35 6.06 -2.71 7.61
N LEU A 36 4.76 -2.56 7.35
CA LEU A 36 4.10 -3.23 6.22
C LEU A 36 4.70 -2.84 4.88
N LYS A 37 5.06 -1.57 4.69
CA LYS A 37 5.70 -1.09 3.47
C LYS A 37 7.09 -1.70 3.23
N GLU A 38 7.82 -2.00 4.31
CA GLU A 38 9.15 -2.62 4.23
C GLU A 38 9.06 -4.13 3.98
N LEU A 39 8.04 -4.79 4.52
CA LEU A 39 7.84 -6.23 4.38
C LEU A 39 7.17 -6.63 3.07
N LEU A 40 6.22 -5.82 2.57
CA LEU A 40 5.47 -6.14 1.37
C LEU A 40 6.29 -5.79 0.11
N PRO A 41 6.39 -6.72 -0.86
CA PRO A 41 7.06 -6.43 -2.12
C PRO A 41 6.28 -5.40 -2.94
N ARG A 42 7.01 -4.68 -3.80
CA ARG A 42 6.38 -3.81 -4.81
C ARG A 42 5.61 -4.66 -5.82
N GLN A 43 4.53 -4.11 -6.34
CA GLN A 43 3.68 -4.76 -7.35
C GLN A 43 3.57 -3.90 -8.61
N GLN A 44 2.89 -4.39 -9.66
CA GLN A 44 2.72 -3.64 -10.92
C GLN A 44 1.73 -2.47 -10.79
N PHE A 45 0.94 -2.45 -9.73
CA PHE A 45 0.07 -1.33 -9.34
C PHE A 45 0.54 -0.73 -8.02
N GLU A 46 0.01 0.44 -7.71
CA GLU A 46 0.30 1.16 -6.48
C GLU A 46 -0.61 0.63 -5.38
N LEU A 47 -0.01 0.25 -4.26
CA LEU A 47 -0.67 -0.38 -3.13
C LEU A 47 -0.76 0.62 -1.98
N ALA A 48 -1.99 0.90 -1.56
CA ALA A 48 -2.28 1.84 -0.48
C ALA A 48 -2.43 1.07 0.84
N ILE A 49 -1.61 1.43 1.84
CA ILE A 49 -1.68 0.90 3.20
C ILE A 49 -2.22 2.02 4.07
N GLN A 50 -3.29 1.75 4.80
CA GLN A 50 -3.96 2.73 5.64
C GLN A 50 -4.15 2.16 7.04
N ALA A 51 -4.00 3.00 8.06
CA ALA A 51 -4.50 2.71 9.40
C ALA A 51 -5.70 3.62 9.64
N SER A 52 -6.81 3.04 10.08
CA SER A 52 -7.99 3.78 10.52
C SER A 52 -8.23 3.57 12.01
N PHE A 53 -8.66 4.63 12.68
CA PHE A 53 -9.08 4.59 14.08
C PHE A 53 -10.53 5.03 14.13
N ASN A 54 -11.41 4.16 14.64
CA ASN A 54 -12.86 4.39 14.68
C ASN A 54 -13.43 4.86 13.31
N GLY A 55 -12.97 4.25 12.21
CA GLY A 55 -13.42 4.56 10.85
C GLY A 55 -12.78 5.78 10.19
N LYS A 56 -11.97 6.58 10.92
CA LYS A 56 -11.20 7.69 10.34
C LYS A 56 -9.78 7.24 10.00
N VAL A 57 -9.33 7.46 8.76
CA VAL A 57 -7.95 7.17 8.36
C VAL A 57 -7.00 8.14 9.06
N ILE A 58 -6.11 7.61 9.90
CA ILE A 58 -5.15 8.37 10.70
C ILE A 58 -3.75 8.40 10.07
N ALA A 59 -3.37 7.32 9.39
CA ALA A 59 -2.07 7.19 8.73
C ALA A 59 -2.24 6.50 7.38
N ARG A 60 -1.43 6.91 6.41
CA ARG A 60 -1.40 6.33 5.06
C ARG A 60 0.03 6.20 4.58
N GLN A 61 0.38 5.03 4.08
CA GLN A 61 1.60 4.77 3.33
C GLN A 61 1.25 4.20 1.96
N THR A 62 2.15 4.36 1.01
CA THR A 62 1.90 3.89 -0.36
C THR A 62 3.15 3.26 -0.95
N ILE A 63 3.00 2.03 -1.43
CA ILE A 63 4.04 1.28 -2.13
C ILE A 63 3.97 1.65 -3.60
N LYS A 64 5.06 2.21 -4.13
CA LYS A 64 5.13 2.62 -5.53
C LYS A 64 5.08 1.39 -6.44
N ALA A 65 4.25 1.47 -7.47
CA ALA A 65 4.21 0.48 -8.53
C ALA A 65 5.57 0.32 -9.23
N TYR A 66 5.85 -0.86 -9.77
CA TYR A 66 6.87 -1.00 -10.80
C TYR A 66 6.50 -0.18 -12.04
N ARG A 67 7.50 0.40 -12.70
CA ARG A 67 7.31 1.20 -13.91
C ARG A 67 8.40 0.85 -14.90
N LYS A 68 8.01 0.24 -16.01
CA LYS A 68 8.85 0.10 -17.19
C LYS A 68 8.91 1.43 -17.92
N ASP A 69 10.09 1.81 -18.39
CA ASP A 69 10.23 2.89 -19.37
C ASP A 69 9.71 2.40 -20.72
N VAL A 70 8.47 2.79 -21.04
CA VAL A 70 7.81 2.46 -22.31
C VAL A 70 8.29 3.35 -23.45
N THR A 71 8.96 4.45 -23.14
CA THR A 71 9.39 5.46 -24.11
C THR A 71 10.82 5.26 -24.62
N ALA A 72 11.61 4.39 -23.99
CA ALA A 72 13.02 4.17 -24.31
C ALA A 72 13.31 3.79 -25.79
N LYS A 73 12.34 3.22 -26.50
CA LYS A 73 12.49 2.84 -27.93
C LYS A 73 12.01 3.92 -28.91
N LEU A 74 11.43 5.02 -28.42
CA LEU A 74 10.97 6.10 -29.29
C LEU A 74 12.19 6.88 -29.77
N TYR A 75 12.43 6.85 -31.07
CA TYR A 75 13.37 7.74 -31.74
C TYR A 75 12.57 8.93 -32.29
N GLY A 76 12.86 10.15 -31.80
CA GLY A 76 12.24 11.40 -32.28
C GLY A 76 11.24 12.06 -31.33
N GLY A 77 10.69 13.21 -31.78
CA GLY A 77 9.87 14.13 -30.99
C GLY A 77 8.36 13.95 -31.11
N ASP A 78 7.86 12.83 -31.63
CA ASP A 78 6.43 12.59 -31.78
C ASP A 78 5.75 12.36 -30.41
N GLN A 79 5.20 13.45 -29.87
CA GLN A 79 4.48 13.49 -28.60
C GLN A 79 3.25 12.57 -28.61
N THR A 80 2.61 12.36 -29.77
CA THR A 80 1.38 11.55 -29.85
C THR A 80 1.65 10.07 -29.57
N ARG A 81 2.78 9.53 -30.06
CA ARG A 81 3.22 8.15 -29.78
C ARG A 81 3.56 7.96 -28.31
N LYS A 82 4.29 8.91 -27.73
CA LYS A 82 4.64 8.92 -26.30
C LYS A 82 3.38 8.87 -25.44
N ASP A 83 2.42 9.75 -25.71
CA ASP A 83 1.17 9.82 -24.93
C ASP A 83 0.32 8.56 -25.10
N LYS A 84 0.28 7.97 -26.30
CA LYS A 84 -0.42 6.70 -26.53
C LYS A 84 0.13 5.56 -25.66
N LEU A 85 1.45 5.44 -25.55
CA LEU A 85 2.10 4.42 -24.71
C LEU A 85 1.87 4.67 -23.21
N LEU A 86 1.97 5.93 -22.77
CA LEU A 86 1.71 6.31 -21.39
C LEU A 86 0.25 6.09 -20.98
N LYS A 87 -0.72 6.40 -21.87
CA LYS A 87 -2.14 6.13 -21.66
C LYS A 87 -2.41 4.63 -21.52
N LYS A 88 -1.81 3.79 -22.38
CA LYS A 88 -1.89 2.33 -22.26
C LYS A 88 -1.34 1.83 -20.92
N GLN A 89 -0.18 2.32 -20.50
CA GLN A 89 0.42 1.95 -19.21
C GLN A 89 -0.48 2.35 -18.04
N LYS A 90 -1.03 3.57 -18.05
CA LYS A 90 -1.94 4.07 -17.00
C LYS A 90 -3.22 3.23 -16.92
N ALA A 91 -3.82 2.90 -18.05
CA ALA A 91 -5.02 2.06 -18.11
C ALA A 91 -4.76 0.64 -17.58
N GLY A 92 -3.63 0.03 -17.98
CA GLY A 92 -3.21 -1.28 -17.46
C GLY A 92 -3.05 -1.28 -15.94
N LYS A 93 -2.38 -0.27 -15.38
CA LYS A 93 -2.23 -0.12 -13.92
C LYS A 93 -3.55 0.07 -13.19
N LYS A 94 -4.48 0.85 -13.75
CA LYS A 94 -5.83 1.03 -13.18
C LYS A 94 -6.60 -0.28 -13.15
N ARG A 95 -6.54 -1.05 -14.24
CA ARG A 95 -7.19 -2.38 -14.31
C ARG A 95 -6.61 -3.35 -13.29
N MET A 96 -5.28 -3.39 -13.15
CA MET A 96 -4.62 -4.25 -12.15
C MET A 96 -4.96 -3.85 -10.71
N ARG A 97 -5.09 -2.56 -10.40
CA ARG A 97 -5.49 -2.09 -9.07
C ARG A 97 -6.89 -2.60 -8.68
N ASN A 98 -7.84 -2.56 -9.62
CA ASN A 98 -9.23 -2.95 -9.35
C ASN A 98 -9.41 -4.46 -9.19
N LEU A 99 -8.58 -5.26 -9.85
CA LEU A 99 -8.63 -6.73 -9.80
C LEU A 99 -7.67 -7.33 -8.77
N GLY A 100 -6.83 -6.50 -8.16
CA GLY A 100 -5.72 -6.96 -7.33
C GLY A 100 -6.18 -7.28 -5.92
N ASN A 101 -6.53 -8.54 -5.68
CA ASN A 101 -6.56 -9.09 -4.33
C ASN A 101 -5.12 -9.24 -3.84
N ILE A 102 -4.83 -8.71 -2.65
CA ILE A 102 -3.49 -8.80 -2.06
C ILE A 102 -3.52 -9.96 -1.09
N GLU A 103 -2.95 -11.09 -1.50
CA GLU A 103 -2.67 -12.18 -0.58
C GLU A 103 -1.47 -11.78 0.29
N VAL A 104 -1.70 -11.65 1.59
CA VAL A 104 -0.64 -11.36 2.56
C VAL A 104 -0.16 -12.69 3.11
N GLU A 105 1.10 -13.01 2.85
CA GLU A 105 1.75 -14.23 3.35
C GLU A 105 1.75 -14.30 4.87
N SER A 106 1.47 -15.50 5.43
CA SER A 106 1.49 -15.78 6.88
C SER A 106 2.81 -15.36 7.55
N SER A 107 3.92 -15.52 6.84
CA SER A 107 5.26 -15.14 7.33
C SER A 107 5.45 -13.63 7.54
N THR A 108 4.72 -12.80 6.78
CA THR A 108 4.76 -11.33 6.89
C THR A 108 4.15 -10.88 8.21
N PHE A 109 3.08 -11.54 8.66
CA PHE A 109 2.43 -11.25 9.94
C PHE A 109 3.32 -11.59 11.14
N ALA A 110 4.00 -12.74 11.10
CA ALA A 110 4.92 -13.15 12.17
C ALA A 110 6.04 -12.11 12.40
N LYS A 111 6.60 -11.56 11.31
CA LYS A 111 7.65 -10.52 11.35
C LYS A 111 7.15 -9.18 11.90
N LEU A 112 5.87 -8.87 11.69
CA LEU A 112 5.25 -7.65 12.21
C LEU A 112 5.13 -7.68 13.74
N LEU A 113 4.74 -8.83 14.29
CA LEU A 113 4.47 -9.04 15.72
C LEU A 113 5.75 -9.25 16.54
N SER A 114 6.75 -9.93 15.99
CA SER A 114 8.01 -10.22 16.70
C SER A 114 8.81 -8.96 17.04
N ASN A 115 8.67 -7.90 16.23
CA ASN A 115 9.31 -6.60 16.44
C ASN A 115 8.53 -5.68 17.41
N SER A 116 7.76 -6.24 18.35
CA SER A 116 7.06 -5.51 19.41
C SER A 116 7.84 -5.44 20.73
N LYS A 117 9.08 -5.94 20.78
CA LYS A 117 10.03 -5.63 21.87
C LYS A 117 10.56 -4.21 21.70
N ASN A 118 9.72 -3.22 21.98
CA ASN A 118 10.01 -1.81 22.26
C ASN A 118 8.70 -1.21 22.79
N CYS A 119 8.30 -1.66 23.97
CA CYS A 119 7.37 -1.00 24.88
C CYS A 119 8.09 -0.87 26.21
#